data_AF-A0A9E1MRC9-F1
#
_entry.id   AF-A0A9E1MRC9-F1
#
_cell.length_a   1.000
_cell.length_b   1.000
_cell.length_c   1.000
_cell.angle_alpha   90.00
_cell.angle_beta   90.00
_cell.angle_gamma   90.00
#
_symmetry.space_group_name_H-M   'P 1'
#
loop_
_entity.id
_entity.type
_entity.pdbx_description
1 polymer ?
#
loop_
_entity_poly.entity_id
_entity_poly.type
_entity_poly.pdbx_seq_one_letter_code
_entity_poly.pdbx_strand_id
1 'polypeptide(L)'
;MAKKEVKTDLWVAAQLDECKIHFDAQGSDVKEINEALKTASKRGTGNAGYPEYTAVIGDFVLVIEDKADMDSKLNLPIQALSTRA
;
A
#
# COMPACT_ATOMS: atom_id res chain seq x y z
N MET A 1 12.83 -8.56 -11.16
CA MET A 1 12.61 -8.41 -9.71
C MET A 1 13.50 -9.40 -9.01
N ALA A 2 14.76 -9.04 -8.73
CA ALA A 2 15.82 -10.03 -8.55
C ALA A 2 16.36 -10.01 -7.11
N LYS A 3 15.71 -10.79 -6.23
CA LYS A 3 16.15 -11.23 -4.89
C LYS A 3 16.20 -10.22 -3.73
N LYS A 4 16.38 -8.91 -3.94
CA LYS A 4 16.40 -7.94 -2.81
C LYS A 4 14.99 -7.55 -2.34
N GLU A 5 14.11 -7.24 -3.27
CA GLU A 5 12.73 -6.77 -3.00
C GLU A 5 11.94 -7.85 -2.25
N VAL A 6 12.01 -9.10 -2.73
CA VAL A 6 11.37 -10.28 -2.11
C VAL A 6 11.66 -10.43 -0.61
N LYS A 7 12.86 -10.07 -0.13
CA LYS A 7 13.17 -10.16 1.31
C LYS A 7 12.46 -9.07 2.11
N THR A 8 12.39 -7.87 1.56
CA THR A 8 11.68 -6.74 2.16
C THR A 8 10.18 -7.03 2.17
N ASP A 9 9.63 -7.54 1.08
CA ASP A 9 8.20 -7.88 0.98
C ASP A 9 7.81 -8.93 2.03
N LEU A 10 8.58 -10.01 2.14
CA LEU A 10 8.37 -11.04 3.16
C LEU A 10 8.52 -10.50 4.58
N TRP A 11 9.46 -9.56 4.80
CA TRP A 11 9.61 -8.92 6.10
C TRP A 11 8.39 -8.06 6.44
N VAL A 12 7.88 -7.26 5.50
CA VAL A 12 6.65 -6.47 5.69
C VAL A 12 5.45 -7.37 5.99
N ALA A 13 5.27 -8.46 5.23
CA ALA A 13 4.21 -9.43 5.49
C ALA A 13 4.29 -9.98 6.93
N ALA A 14 5.49 -10.36 7.39
CA ALA A 14 5.68 -10.84 8.75
C ALA A 14 5.34 -9.78 9.82
N GLN A 15 5.60 -8.50 9.56
CA GLN A 15 5.20 -7.42 10.47
C GLN A 15 3.68 -7.22 10.52
N LEU A 16 3.01 -7.30 9.36
CA LEU A 16 1.54 -7.24 9.31
C LEU A 16 0.91 -8.41 10.07
N ASP A 17 1.44 -9.62 9.89
CA ASP A 17 1.04 -10.81 10.63
C ASP A 17 1.27 -10.67 12.14
N GLU A 18 2.43 -10.15 12.56
CA GLU A 18 2.74 -9.90 13.98
C GLU A 18 1.77 -8.90 14.61
N CYS A 19 1.36 -7.88 13.85
CA CYS A 19 0.33 -6.92 14.25
C CYS A 19 -1.11 -7.46 14.10
N LYS A 20 -1.31 -8.68 13.61
CA LYS A 20 -2.62 -9.29 13.31
C LYS A 20 -3.46 -8.46 12.34
N ILE A 21 -2.81 -7.80 11.41
CA ILE A 21 -3.46 -7.05 10.33
C ILE A 21 -3.66 -8.02 9.18
N HIS A 22 -4.91 -8.23 8.77
CA HIS A 22 -5.19 -8.98 7.55
C HIS A 22 -4.85 -8.10 6.34
N PHE A 23 -4.06 -8.64 5.43
CA PHE A 23 -3.68 -7.99 4.19
C PHE A 23 -3.87 -8.91 2.99
N ASP A 24 -4.03 -8.30 1.83
CA ASP A 24 -4.08 -8.93 0.51
C ASP A 24 -2.78 -8.62 -0.21
N ALA A 25 -2.21 -9.61 -0.91
CA ALA A 25 -1.07 -9.38 -1.78
C ALA A 25 -1.53 -8.94 -3.18
N GLN A 26 -0.81 -8.02 -3.81
CA GLN A 26 -1.00 -7.68 -5.24
C GLN A 26 -2.42 -7.20 -5.60
N GLY A 27 -2.94 -6.25 -4.81
CA GLY A 27 -4.29 -5.69 -4.97
C GLY A 27 -5.11 -5.85 -3.69
N SER A 28 -6.43 -5.96 -3.82
CA SER A 28 -7.34 -6.25 -2.70
C SER A 28 -8.47 -7.20 -3.10
N ASP A 29 -8.91 -8.02 -2.16
CA ASP A 29 -10.11 -8.86 -2.26
C ASP A 29 -11.39 -8.04 -2.11
N VAL A 30 -11.32 -6.83 -1.55
CA VAL A 30 -12.42 -5.86 -1.54
C VAL A 30 -12.53 -5.23 -2.92
N LYS A 31 -13.61 -5.58 -3.62
CA LYS A 31 -13.84 -5.19 -5.03
C LYS A 31 -13.70 -3.69 -5.25
N GLU A 32 -14.32 -2.87 -4.41
CA GLU A 32 -14.32 -1.42 -4.52
C GLU A 32 -12.92 -0.84 -4.39
N ILE A 33 -12.12 -1.38 -3.48
CA ILE A 33 -10.71 -0.99 -3.29
C ILE A 33 -9.90 -1.43 -4.50
N ASN A 34 -10.09 -2.66 -4.98
CA ASN A 34 -9.37 -3.18 -6.14
C ASN A 34 -9.63 -2.36 -7.41
N GLU A 35 -10.89 -1.97 -7.66
CA GLU A 35 -11.23 -1.08 -8.78
C GLU A 35 -10.63 0.32 -8.59
N ALA A 36 -10.64 0.86 -7.37
CA ALA A 36 -9.99 2.13 -7.07
C ALA A 36 -8.47 2.07 -7.34
N LEU A 37 -7.78 0.98 -6.95
CA LEU A 37 -6.34 0.79 -7.17
C LEU A 37 -5.98 0.75 -8.66
N LYS A 38 -6.82 0.12 -9.50
CA LYS A 38 -6.64 0.12 -10.97
C LYS A 38 -6.69 1.54 -11.55
N THR A 39 -7.61 2.37 -11.05
CA THR A 39 -7.77 3.76 -11.51
C THR A 39 -6.76 4.73 -10.91
N ALA A 40 -6.17 4.39 -9.75
CA ALA A 40 -5.15 5.18 -9.05
C ALA A 40 -3.75 5.13 -9.70
N SER A 41 -3.65 4.52 -10.90
CA SER A 41 -2.45 4.39 -11.74
C SER A 41 -1.42 5.51 -11.57
N LYS A 42 -0.15 5.10 -11.41
CA LYS A 42 1.03 5.99 -11.27
C LYS A 42 0.95 7.10 -12.32
N ARG A 43 0.69 8.33 -11.85
CA ARG A 43 0.51 9.54 -12.67
C ARG A 43 1.44 9.52 -13.89
N GLY A 44 0.86 9.32 -15.08
CA GLY A 44 1.56 9.49 -16.36
C GLY A 44 2.03 8.23 -17.08
N THR A 45 1.86 7.00 -16.55
CA THR A 45 2.23 5.78 -17.30
C THR A 45 1.05 5.01 -17.88
N GLY A 46 -0.17 5.26 -17.40
CA GLY A 46 -1.39 4.58 -17.88
C GLY A 46 -1.50 3.10 -17.46
N ASN A 47 -0.55 2.60 -16.67
CA ASN A 47 -0.54 1.22 -16.18
C ASN A 47 -1.23 1.12 -14.82
N ALA A 48 -2.05 0.09 -14.61
CA ALA A 48 -2.68 -0.18 -13.32
C ALA A 48 -1.62 -0.30 -12.20
N GLY A 49 -1.92 0.28 -11.03
CA GLY A 49 -1.09 0.10 -9.84
C GLY A 49 -1.28 -1.32 -9.30
N TYR A 50 -0.18 -2.00 -9.02
CA TYR A 50 -0.15 -3.33 -8.41
C TYR A 50 0.65 -3.23 -7.11
N PRO A 51 0.01 -2.78 -6.01
CA PRO A 51 0.68 -2.67 -4.72
C PRO A 51 1.09 -4.05 -4.22
N GLU A 52 2.23 -4.13 -3.55
CA GLU A 52 2.71 -5.39 -2.98
C GLU A 52 1.72 -5.94 -1.95
N TYR A 53 1.21 -5.06 -1.08
CA TYR A 53 0.19 -5.41 -0.10
C TYR A 53 -0.86 -4.31 0.08
N THR A 54 -2.08 -4.71 0.41
CA THR A 54 -3.12 -3.79 0.88
C THR A 54 -3.82 -4.35 2.11
N ALA A 55 -4.32 -3.49 2.99
CA ALA A 55 -5.08 -3.90 4.16
C ALA A 55 -6.16 -2.89 4.49
N VAL A 56 -7.28 -3.37 5.02
CA VAL A 56 -8.35 -2.52 5.58
C VAL A 56 -8.22 -2.54 7.10
N ILE A 57 -8.03 -1.38 7.71
CA ILE A 57 -7.82 -1.22 9.16
C ILE A 57 -8.82 -0.18 9.66
N GLY A 58 -9.93 -0.64 10.23
CA GLY A 58 -11.05 0.24 10.59
C GLY A 58 -11.56 0.97 9.35
N ASP A 59 -11.52 2.30 9.39
CA ASP A 59 -11.98 3.16 8.29
C ASP A 59 -10.87 3.52 7.28
N PHE A 60 -9.68 2.92 7.41
CA PHE A 60 -8.52 3.24 6.58
C PHE A 60 -8.14 2.08 5.67
N VAL A 61 -7.58 2.43 4.51
CA VAL A 61 -6.91 1.49 3.60
C VAL A 61 -5.41 1.77 3.64
N LEU A 62 -4.65 0.77 4.07
CA LEU A 62 -3.20 0.76 3.96
C LEU A 62 -2.81 0.19 2.60
N VAL A 63 -1.96 0.91 1.87
CA VAL A 63 -1.43 0.47 0.56
C VAL A 63 0.09 0.50 0.67
N ILE A 64 0.73 -0.65 0.46
CA ILE A 64 2.18 -0.80 0.52
C ILE A 64 2.69 -1.12 -0.88
N GLU A 65 3.61 -0.29 -1.35
CA GLU A 65 4.20 -0.39 -2.68
C GLU A 65 5.71 -0.23 -2.53
N ASP A 66 6.48 -1.17 -3.08
CA ASP A 66 7.93 -0.99 -3.20
C ASP A 66 8.25 0.09 -4.24
N LYS A 67 9.30 0.87 -3.98
CA LYS A 67 9.71 1.96 -4.88
C LYS A 67 11.18 1.82 -5.25
N ALA A 68 11.41 1.68 -6.55
CA ALA A 68 12.74 1.55 -7.14
C ALA A 68 13.66 2.75 -6.85
N ASP A 69 13.11 3.96 -6.65
CA ASP A 69 13.86 5.18 -6.36
C ASP A 69 13.43 5.85 -5.05
N MET A 70 14.39 6.10 -4.16
CA MET A 70 14.20 6.83 -2.90
C MET A 70 13.96 8.35 -3.09
N ASP A 71 14.04 8.86 -4.32
CA ASP A 71 14.07 10.30 -4.60
C ASP A 71 12.70 11.00 -4.59
N SER A 72 11.58 10.27 -4.58
CA SER A 72 10.29 10.91 -4.35
C SER A 72 10.04 11.05 -2.85
N LYS A 73 10.60 12.10 -2.23
CA LYS A 73 10.10 12.62 -0.96
C LYS A 73 8.62 12.98 -1.14
N LEU A 74 7.72 12.06 -0.82
CA LEU A 74 6.30 12.36 -0.72
C LEU A 74 6.12 13.07 0.62
N ASN A 75 6.26 14.39 0.59
CA ASN A 75 5.90 15.26 1.70
C ASN A 75 4.37 15.31 1.78
N LEU A 76 3.73 14.22 2.22
CA LEU A 76 2.32 14.25 2.60
C LEU A 76 2.27 14.94 3.97
N PRO A 77 1.65 16.12 4.09
CA PRO A 77 1.32 16.62 5.41
C PRO A 77 0.34 15.62 6.01
N ILE A 78 0.78 14.87 7.03
CA ILE A 78 -0.14 14.22 7.95
C ILE A 78 -0.90 15.38 8.60
N GLN A 79 -2.04 15.78 8.02
CA GLN A 79 -3.01 16.56 8.77
C GLN A 79 -3.52 15.60 9.83
N ALA A 80 -3.02 15.78 11.05
CA ALA A 80 -3.63 15.21 12.23
C ALA A 80 -5.12 15.54 12.15
N LEU A 81 -5.95 14.53 11.93
CA LEU A 81 -7.39 14.62 12.16
C LEU A 81 -7.55 14.93 13.64
N SER A 82 -7.61 16.23 13.94
CA SER A 82 -8.05 16.73 15.23
C SER A 82 -9.50 16.29 15.36
N THR A 83 -9.73 15.18 16.06
CA THR A 83 -11.02 14.88 16.65
C THR A 83 -11.38 16.04 17.56
N ARG A 84 -12.27 16.91 17.08
CA ARG A 84 -13.00 17.83 17.95
C ARG A 84 -14.05 17.00 18.67
N ALA A 85 -13.84 16.86 19.97
CA ALA A 85 -14.92 16.55 20.92
C ALA A 85 -15.91 17.71 20.96
#